data_AF-A0A356XDU7-F1
#
_entry.id   AF-A0A356XDU7-F1
#
_cell.length_a   1.000
_cell.length_b   1.000
_cell.length_c   1.000
_cell.angle_alpha   90.00
_cell.angle_beta   90.00
_cell.angle_gamma   90.00
#
_symmetry.space_group_name_H-M   'P 1'
#
loop_
_entity.id
_entity.type
_entity.pdbx_description
1 polymer ?
#
loop_
_entity_poly.entity_id
_entity_poly.type
_entity_poly.pdbx_seq_one_letter_code
_entity_poly.pdbx_strand_id
1 'polypeptide(L)'
;MGDATDIVTISKGDIENEKTGNKHAADRDNNVISSEYGRGNVVWIPESLGKRYFLNEKERDRLLPEIIEMIGESAVLKAQYLSRNIGIFCWKSEDEKTYFIDLVNYDIVLEEDRVIPAKDLVMKMKVPDDAGKIESVTFCPDNRSKAASVIIEKGWAIISLDELIHFASVKLMFDFEEYGMGE
;
A
#
# COMPACT_ATOMS: atom_id res chain seq x y z
N MET A 1 -21.73 10.50 30.97
CA MET A 1 -20.83 11.16 31.94
C MET A 1 -19.91 10.09 32.51
N GLY A 2 -18.59 10.28 32.40
CA GLY A 2 -17.51 9.32 32.70
C GLY A 2 -17.24 8.40 31.50
N ASP A 3 -16.30 8.62 30.58
CA ASP A 3 -14.92 9.16 30.59
C ASP A 3 -13.87 8.19 31.14
N ALA A 4 -13.03 7.70 30.21
CA ALA A 4 -11.64 7.26 30.36
C ALA A 4 -11.22 6.61 29.02
N THR A 5 -10.70 7.42 28.10
CA THR A 5 -9.86 6.89 27.01
C THR A 5 -8.49 6.61 27.63
N ASP A 6 -8.14 5.34 27.80
CA ASP A 6 -6.82 4.95 28.30
C ASP A 6 -5.75 5.36 27.28
N ILE A 7 -5.11 6.51 27.55
CA ILE A 7 -3.90 6.92 26.84
C ILE A 7 -2.74 6.16 27.48
N VAL A 8 -2.30 5.09 26.83
CA VAL A 8 -1.07 4.39 27.20
C VAL A 8 0.10 5.34 26.92
N THR A 9 0.64 5.93 27.99
CA THR A 9 1.85 6.76 27.93
C THR A 9 3.04 5.85 28.16
N ILE A 10 3.76 5.49 27.09
CA ILE A 10 5.01 4.73 27.21
C ILE A 10 6.14 5.72 27.50
N SER A 11 6.71 5.64 28.70
CA SER A 11 7.88 6.41 29.11
C SER A 11 9.15 5.83 28.49
N LYS A 12 10.12 6.69 28.21
CA LYS A 12 11.41 6.38 27.56
C LYS A 12 12.30 5.33 28.29
N GLY A 13 11.85 4.78 29.42
CA GLY A 13 12.60 3.87 30.28
C GLY A 13 12.27 2.38 30.13
N ASP A 14 11.26 2.01 29.33
CA ASP A 14 10.68 0.66 29.39
C ASP A 14 11.12 -0.31 28.28
N ILE A 15 12.13 0.05 27.47
CA ILE A 15 12.59 -0.80 26.36
C ILE A 15 14.12 -0.95 26.42
N GLU A 16 14.59 -1.86 27.27
CA GLU A 16 15.93 -2.43 27.14
C GLU A 16 15.84 -3.93 26.82
N ASN A 17 16.62 -4.31 25.81
CA ASN A 17 17.03 -5.65 25.38
C ASN A 17 16.14 -6.39 24.37
N GLU A 18 16.57 -6.38 23.11
CA GLU A 18 17.16 -7.57 22.49
C GLU A 18 18.07 -7.17 21.30
N LYS A 19 19.37 -7.47 21.42
CA LYS A 19 20.37 -7.28 20.36
C LYS A 19 20.42 -8.53 19.48
N THR A 20 20.10 -8.42 18.19
CA THR A 20 20.78 -9.21 17.14
C THR A 20 21.04 -8.31 15.95
N GLY A 21 22.28 -8.36 15.45
CA GLY A 21 22.89 -7.26 14.70
C GLY A 21 22.80 -7.38 13.18
N ASN A 22 22.98 -6.23 12.53
CA ASN A 22 23.60 -6.15 11.22
C ASN A 22 24.44 -4.85 11.13
N LYS A 23 25.77 -5.01 11.05
CA LYS A 23 26.79 -3.98 11.30
C LYS A 23 27.17 -3.12 10.08
N HIS A 24 26.19 -2.53 9.39
CA HIS A 24 26.49 -1.58 8.30
C HIS A 24 25.70 -0.26 8.31
N ALA A 25 25.01 0.09 9.40
CA ALA A 25 24.32 1.37 9.56
C ALA A 25 24.84 2.24 10.73
N ALA A 26 26.05 1.96 11.22
CA ALA A 26 26.67 2.72 12.30
C ALA A 26 27.20 4.07 11.77
N ASP A 27 26.34 5.10 11.74
CA ASP A 27 26.67 6.53 11.99
C ASP A 27 25.48 7.52 11.79
N ARG A 28 24.21 7.08 11.83
CA ARG A 28 23.02 7.98 11.85
C ARG A 28 22.03 7.72 12.99
N ASP A 29 22.42 6.96 14.00
CA ASP A 29 21.58 6.67 15.16
C ASP A 29 21.60 7.81 16.17
N ASN A 30 20.41 8.33 16.50
CA ASN A 30 19.97 8.48 17.90
C ASN A 30 18.60 9.20 17.99
N ASN A 31 17.50 8.57 17.54
CA ASN A 31 16.12 8.75 18.10
C ASN A 31 14.99 8.26 17.17
N VAL A 32 15.26 7.54 16.08
CA VAL A 32 14.18 6.84 15.37
C VAL A 32 13.76 5.65 16.21
N ILE A 33 12.55 5.66 16.75
CA ILE A 33 12.00 4.57 17.57
C ILE A 33 10.89 3.91 16.74
N SER A 34 11.07 2.64 16.37
CA SER A 34 10.04 1.85 15.71
C SER A 34 9.45 0.82 16.67
N SER A 35 8.13 0.66 16.67
CA SER A 35 7.44 -0.39 17.42
C SER A 35 6.32 -0.98 16.57
N GLU A 36 6.19 -2.30 16.58
CA GLU A 36 5.05 -2.97 15.98
C GLU A 36 3.78 -2.73 16.81
N TYR A 37 2.64 -2.51 16.14
CA TYR A 37 1.33 -2.38 16.77
C TYR A 37 0.26 -3.03 15.89
N GLY A 38 -0.28 -4.16 16.32
CA GLY A 38 -1.21 -4.98 15.52
C GLY A 38 -0.53 -5.51 14.24
N ARG A 39 -1.08 -5.18 13.07
CA ARG A 39 -0.48 -5.51 11.75
C ARG A 39 0.39 -4.38 11.18
N GLY A 40 0.60 -3.30 11.93
CA GLY A 40 1.30 -2.12 11.49
C GLY A 40 2.61 -1.89 12.24
N ASN A 41 3.38 -0.91 11.75
CA ASN A 41 4.57 -0.40 12.40
C ASN A 41 4.36 1.09 12.71
N VAL A 42 4.72 1.51 13.90
CA VAL A 42 4.72 2.91 14.33
C VAL A 42 6.16 3.38 14.40
N VAL A 43 6.50 4.39 13.61
CA VAL A 43 7.84 5.00 13.59
C VAL A 43 7.75 6.40 14.21
N TRP A 44 8.45 6.61 15.32
CA TRP A 44 8.64 7.90 15.95
C TRP A 44 9.96 8.51 15.53
N ILE A 45 9.90 9.75 15.06
CA ILE A 45 11.06 10.53 14.63
C ILE A 45 11.07 11.87 15.38
N PRO A 46 12.23 12.31 15.90
CA PRO A 46 12.33 13.57 16.64
C PRO A 46 12.13 14.79 15.72
N GLU A 47 12.42 14.66 14.43
CA GLU A 47 12.13 15.68 13.42
C GLU A 47 10.75 15.46 12.82
N SER A 48 9.98 16.55 12.65
CA SER A 48 8.66 16.49 12.02
C SER A 48 8.79 16.39 10.48
N LEU A 49 9.36 15.30 9.98
CA LEU A 49 9.61 15.09 8.54
C LEU A 49 8.31 15.17 7.73
N GLY A 50 7.21 14.60 8.25
CA GLY A 50 5.89 14.74 7.63
C GLY A 50 5.45 16.21 7.50
N LYS A 51 5.56 17.00 8.58
CA LYS A 51 5.21 18.43 8.55
C LYS A 51 6.08 19.20 7.55
N ARG A 52 7.38 18.93 7.50
CA ARG A 52 8.30 19.57 6.54
C ARG A 52 7.95 19.20 5.11
N TYR A 53 7.66 17.93 4.84
CA TYR A 53 7.18 17.45 3.56
C TYR A 53 5.89 18.13 3.12
N PHE A 54 4.88 18.21 4.01
CA PHE A 54 3.60 18.83 3.67
C PHE A 54 3.70 20.36 3.49
N LEU A 55 4.47 21.05 4.34
CA LEU A 55 4.50 22.52 4.38
C LEU A 55 5.59 23.16 3.53
N ASN A 56 6.63 22.43 3.10
CA ASN A 56 7.73 22.98 2.32
C ASN A 56 7.88 22.27 0.97
N GLU A 57 7.26 22.85 -0.06
CA GLU A 57 7.25 22.30 -1.42
C GLU A 57 8.66 22.06 -1.98
N LYS A 58 9.62 22.94 -1.66
CA LYS A 58 11.01 22.82 -2.15
C LYS A 58 11.76 21.64 -1.55
N GLU A 59 11.31 21.12 -0.41
CA GLU A 59 11.93 19.99 0.26
C GLU A 59 11.24 18.65 -0.05
N ARG A 60 10.06 18.65 -0.70
CA ARG A 60 9.27 17.43 -0.93
C ARG A 60 10.04 16.35 -1.66
N ASP A 61 10.66 16.68 -2.79
CA ASP A 61 11.40 15.72 -3.61
C ASP A 61 12.60 15.13 -2.86
N ARG A 62 13.21 15.89 -1.95
CA ARG A 62 14.32 15.43 -1.12
C ARG A 62 13.85 14.55 0.03
N LEU A 63 12.70 14.88 0.62
CA LEU A 63 12.16 14.20 1.82
C LEU A 63 11.33 12.96 1.48
N LEU A 64 10.74 12.88 0.29
CA LEU A 64 9.88 11.75 -0.09
C LEU A 64 10.61 10.40 -0.04
N PRO A 65 11.85 10.24 -0.56
CA PRO A 65 12.56 8.97 -0.44
C PRO A 65 12.79 8.55 1.01
N GLU A 66 13.15 9.49 1.88
CA GLU A 66 13.37 9.25 3.32
C GLU A 66 12.06 8.81 4.01
N ILE A 67 10.94 9.43 3.66
CA ILE A 67 9.61 9.05 4.18
C ILE A 67 9.21 7.66 3.68
N ILE A 68 9.42 7.35 2.40
CA ILE A 68 9.13 6.02 1.83
C ILE A 68 9.98 4.95 2.50
N GLU A 69 11.28 5.20 2.71
CA GLU A 69 12.18 4.27 3.38
C GLU A 69 11.72 3.97 4.82
N MET A 70 11.24 4.98 5.55
CA MET A 70 10.70 4.79 6.90
C MET A 70 9.37 4.03 6.93
N ILE A 71 8.48 4.24 5.96
CA ILE A 71 7.21 3.50 5.87
C ILE A 71 7.49 2.04 5.49
N GLY A 72 8.49 1.82 4.64
CA GLY A 72 8.84 0.49 4.13
C GLY A 72 7.92 0.01 3.01
N GLU A 73 8.20 -1.20 2.51
CA GLU A 73 7.37 -1.84 1.51
C GLU A 73 6.04 -2.31 2.12
N SER A 74 4.96 -2.22 1.33
CA SER A 74 3.68 -2.82 1.74
C SER A 74 3.77 -4.35 1.67
N ALA A 75 3.40 -5.02 2.77
CA ALA A 75 3.28 -6.48 2.82
C ALA A 75 2.15 -7.02 1.93
N VAL A 76 1.21 -6.15 1.52
CA VAL A 76 -0.01 -6.52 0.79
C VAL A 76 0.04 -6.12 -0.68
N LEU A 77 0.78 -5.07 -1.04
CA LEU A 77 0.81 -4.53 -2.40
C LEU A 77 2.25 -4.25 -2.85
N LYS A 78 2.64 -4.76 -4.02
CA LYS A 78 3.86 -4.38 -4.72
C LYS A 78 3.53 -3.64 -5.99
N ALA A 79 3.86 -2.35 -6.01
CA ALA A 79 3.57 -1.42 -7.10
C ALA A 79 4.83 -0.76 -7.68
N GLN A 80 6.02 -1.32 -7.41
CA GLN A 80 7.32 -0.75 -7.80
C GLN A 80 7.51 -0.52 -9.31
N TYR A 81 6.66 -1.12 -10.15
CA TYR A 81 6.70 -1.00 -11.61
C TYR A 81 5.68 0.02 -12.15
N LEU A 82 4.83 0.59 -11.30
CA LEU A 82 3.87 1.61 -11.72
C LEU A 82 4.54 2.97 -11.80
N SER A 83 4.12 3.78 -12.77
CA SER A 83 4.55 5.17 -12.87
C SER A 83 4.13 5.93 -11.60
N ARG A 84 4.98 6.86 -11.15
CA ARG A 84 4.71 7.74 -10.01
C ARG A 84 3.42 8.57 -10.13
N ASN A 85 2.92 8.72 -11.36
CA ASN A 85 1.69 9.46 -11.65
C ASN A 85 0.43 8.60 -11.43
N ILE A 86 0.58 7.31 -11.09
CA ILE A 86 -0.54 6.41 -10.81
C ILE A 86 -0.78 6.33 -9.31
N GLY A 87 -1.93 6.82 -8.87
CA GLY A 87 -2.45 6.58 -7.52
C GLY A 87 -3.10 5.20 -7.42
N ILE A 88 -2.95 4.57 -6.25
CA ILE A 88 -3.50 3.24 -5.98
C ILE A 88 -4.22 3.29 -4.64
N PHE A 89 -5.45 2.79 -4.63
CA PHE A 89 -6.22 2.61 -3.41
C PHE A 89 -6.67 1.16 -3.33
N CYS A 90 -6.34 0.50 -2.22
CA CYS A 90 -6.75 -0.87 -1.96
C CYS A 90 -7.75 -0.89 -0.82
N TRP A 91 -8.87 -1.58 -1.02
CA TRP A 91 -9.88 -1.78 0.01
C TRP A 91 -10.55 -3.14 -0.17
N LYS A 92 -11.26 -3.58 0.85
CA LYS A 92 -11.97 -4.86 0.84
C LYS A 92 -13.42 -4.66 1.24
N SER A 93 -14.30 -5.55 0.77
CA SER A 93 -15.69 -5.61 1.23
C SER A 93 -15.75 -5.99 2.71
N GLU A 94 -16.89 -5.69 3.35
CA GLU A 94 -17.10 -5.97 4.78
C GLU A 94 -17.03 -7.47 5.11
N ASP A 95 -17.47 -8.33 4.20
CA ASP A 95 -17.39 -9.79 4.32
C ASP A 95 -15.97 -10.33 4.02
N GLU A 96 -15.04 -9.45 3.66
CA GLU A 96 -13.65 -9.73 3.29
C GLU A 96 -13.50 -10.68 2.08
N LYS A 97 -14.57 -10.94 1.33
CA LYS A 97 -14.53 -11.86 0.17
C LYS A 97 -14.16 -11.19 -1.14
N THR A 98 -14.22 -9.88 -1.17
CA THR A 98 -13.88 -9.08 -2.34
C THR A 98 -12.83 -8.06 -1.99
N TYR A 99 -11.80 -7.98 -2.81
CA TYR A 99 -10.79 -6.93 -2.74
C TYR A 99 -10.90 -6.05 -3.99
N PHE A 100 -10.68 -4.77 -3.79
CA PHE A 100 -10.75 -3.76 -4.82
C PHE A 100 -9.41 -3.05 -4.89
N ILE A 101 -8.96 -2.83 -6.11
CA ILE A 101 -7.76 -2.06 -6.39
C ILE A 101 -8.14 -0.99 -7.39
N ASP A 102 -8.24 0.23 -6.88
CA ASP A 102 -8.59 1.40 -7.67
C ASP A 102 -7.31 2.09 -8.13
N LEU A 103 -7.20 2.29 -9.43
CA LEU A 103 -6.09 2.95 -10.10
C LEU A 103 -6.57 4.29 -10.63
N VAL A 104 -5.82 5.36 -10.33
CA VAL A 104 -6.09 6.72 -10.81
C VAL A 104 -4.86 7.24 -11.53
N ASN A 105 -5.03 7.74 -12.75
CA ASN A 105 -3.95 8.37 -13.49
C ASN A 105 -3.98 9.89 -13.32
N TYR A 106 -2.92 10.43 -12.73
CA TYR A 106 -2.74 11.87 -12.49
C TYR A 106 -1.80 12.54 -13.50
N ASP A 107 -1.47 11.87 -14.61
CA ASP A 107 -0.61 12.42 -15.68
C ASP A 107 -1.38 13.41 -16.57
N ILE A 108 -1.75 14.54 -15.98
CA ILE A 108 -2.60 15.57 -16.59
C ILE A 108 -1.72 16.62 -17.27
N VAL A 109 -1.98 16.88 -18.55
CA VAL A 109 -1.44 18.02 -19.30
C VAL A 109 -2.45 19.15 -19.20
N LEU A 110 -2.20 20.10 -18.30
CA LEU A 110 -3.15 21.17 -17.96
C LEU A 110 -3.44 22.09 -19.15
N GLU A 111 -2.46 22.34 -20.00
CA GLU A 111 -2.58 23.23 -21.16
C GLU A 111 -3.50 22.66 -22.24
N GLU A 112 -3.58 21.33 -22.32
CA GLU A 112 -4.31 20.59 -23.36
C GLU A 112 -5.58 19.93 -22.81
N ASP A 113 -5.89 20.12 -21.52
CA ASP A 113 -7.02 19.51 -20.79
C ASP A 113 -7.18 18.01 -21.09
N ARG A 114 -6.06 17.28 -21.02
CA ARG A 114 -6.05 15.84 -21.27
C ARG A 114 -5.15 15.09 -20.32
N VAL A 115 -5.43 13.79 -20.18
CA VAL A 115 -4.58 12.85 -19.45
C VAL A 115 -3.73 12.06 -20.45
N ILE A 116 -2.43 11.92 -20.18
CA ILE A 116 -1.54 11.02 -20.92
C ILE A 116 -1.83 9.58 -20.49
N PRO A 117 -2.27 8.68 -21.39
CA PRO A 117 -2.53 7.29 -21.01
C PRO A 117 -1.27 6.60 -20.49
N ALA A 118 -1.41 5.93 -19.35
CA ALA A 118 -0.36 5.07 -18.83
C ALA A 118 -0.54 3.65 -19.39
N LYS A 119 0.55 2.99 -19.77
CA LYS A 119 0.52 1.69 -20.45
C LYS A 119 1.30 0.62 -19.68
N ASP A 120 0.97 -0.63 -19.98
CA ASP A 120 1.69 -1.82 -19.50
C ASP A 120 1.84 -1.83 -17.96
N LEU A 121 0.75 -1.50 -17.26
CA LEU A 121 0.73 -1.37 -15.82
C LEU A 121 0.74 -2.76 -15.18
N VAL A 122 1.71 -3.00 -14.29
CA VAL A 122 1.82 -4.27 -13.57
C VAL A 122 1.96 -4.02 -12.08
N MET A 123 1.13 -4.68 -11.29
CA MET A 123 1.20 -4.67 -9.83
C MET A 123 0.97 -6.08 -9.27
N LYS A 124 1.32 -6.27 -8.01
CA LYS A 124 1.04 -7.52 -7.30
C LYS A 124 0.29 -7.24 -6.02
N MET A 125 -0.80 -7.95 -5.79
CA MET A 125 -1.51 -7.95 -4.50
C MET A 125 -1.32 -9.31 -3.83
N LYS A 126 -1.04 -9.31 -2.52
CA LYS A 126 -0.96 -10.53 -1.73
C LYS A 126 -2.35 -11.17 -1.70
N VAL A 127 -2.39 -12.45 -2.02
CA VAL A 127 -3.61 -13.26 -1.99
C VAL A 127 -3.71 -13.92 -0.60
N PRO A 128 -4.90 -13.96 0.02
CA PRO A 128 -5.11 -14.73 1.24
C PRO A 128 -4.67 -16.18 1.08
N ASP A 129 -4.03 -16.77 2.09
CA ASP A 129 -3.43 -18.11 1.96
C ASP A 129 -4.49 -19.22 1.80
N ASP A 130 -5.75 -18.94 2.17
CA ASP A 130 -6.94 -19.79 2.07
C ASP A 130 -7.82 -19.49 0.84
N ALA A 131 -7.37 -18.59 -0.04
CA ALA A 131 -8.06 -18.32 -1.28
C ALA A 131 -7.97 -19.54 -2.22
N GLY A 132 -9.13 -20.11 -2.55
CA GLY A 132 -9.28 -21.11 -3.60
C GLY A 132 -9.30 -20.45 -4.98
N LYS A 133 -10.47 -20.38 -5.60
CA LYS A 133 -10.63 -19.77 -6.93
C LYS A 133 -10.68 -18.24 -6.84
N ILE A 134 -10.02 -17.57 -7.77
CA ILE A 134 -10.07 -16.11 -7.90
C ILE A 134 -10.75 -15.73 -9.21
N GLU A 135 -11.73 -14.85 -9.12
CA GLU A 135 -12.36 -14.21 -10.27
C GLU A 135 -12.05 -12.72 -10.28
N SER A 136 -11.75 -12.17 -11.46
CA SER A 136 -11.42 -10.76 -11.61
C SER A 136 -12.38 -10.07 -12.56
N VAL A 137 -12.84 -8.88 -12.16
CA VAL A 137 -13.61 -7.98 -13.01
C VAL A 137 -12.93 -6.62 -13.00
N THR A 138 -12.85 -5.98 -14.16
CA THR A 138 -12.33 -4.63 -14.28
C THR A 138 -13.44 -3.67 -14.68
N PHE A 139 -13.59 -2.62 -13.91
CA PHE A 139 -14.53 -1.53 -14.15
C PHE A 139 -13.76 -0.30 -14.60
N CYS A 140 -14.05 0.19 -15.80
CA CYS A 140 -13.49 1.43 -16.32
C CYS A 140 -14.64 2.30 -16.84
N PRO A 141 -14.91 3.47 -16.22
CA PRO A 141 -16.01 4.34 -16.61
C PRO A 141 -15.96 4.79 -18.08
N ASP A 142 -14.76 4.90 -18.64
CA ASP A 142 -14.55 5.26 -20.05
C ASP A 142 -14.71 4.07 -21.02
N ASN A 143 -14.86 2.85 -20.50
CA ASN A 143 -14.95 1.60 -21.26
C ASN A 143 -13.79 1.38 -22.24
N ARG A 144 -12.64 2.05 -22.03
CA ARG A 144 -11.49 2.00 -22.96
C ARG A 144 -10.42 1.02 -22.51
N SER A 145 -10.23 0.87 -21.20
CA SER A 145 -9.30 -0.13 -20.68
C SER A 145 -9.92 -1.52 -20.85
N LYS A 146 -9.12 -2.46 -21.37
CA LYS A 146 -9.51 -3.86 -21.40
C LYS A 146 -9.64 -4.41 -19.98
N ALA A 147 -10.31 -5.56 -19.85
CA ALA A 147 -10.26 -6.34 -18.63
C ALA A 147 -8.80 -6.62 -18.23
N ALA A 148 -8.46 -6.37 -16.97
CA ALA A 148 -7.15 -6.67 -16.44
C ALA A 148 -6.89 -8.18 -16.53
N SER A 149 -5.67 -8.54 -16.90
CA SER A 149 -5.20 -9.92 -16.76
C SER A 149 -4.78 -10.14 -15.31
N VAL A 150 -5.25 -11.24 -14.71
CA VAL A 150 -4.88 -11.62 -13.34
C VAL A 150 -4.31 -13.03 -13.37
N ILE A 151 -3.08 -13.18 -12.88
CA ILE A 151 -2.38 -14.46 -12.75
C ILE A 151 -1.98 -14.65 -11.30
N ILE A 152 -2.21 -15.84 -10.77
CA ILE A 152 -1.83 -16.18 -9.40
C ILE A 152 -0.51 -16.96 -9.41
N GLU A 153 0.50 -16.44 -8.70
CA GLU A 153 1.78 -17.12 -8.54
C GLU A 153 2.30 -16.93 -7.11
N LYS A 154 2.61 -18.04 -6.43
CA LYS A 154 3.27 -18.06 -5.12
C LYS A 154 2.58 -17.15 -4.07
N GLY A 155 1.24 -17.20 -4.01
CA GLY A 155 0.45 -16.41 -3.07
C GLY A 155 0.35 -14.92 -3.42
N TRP A 156 0.57 -14.55 -4.68
CA TRP A 156 0.38 -13.19 -5.20
C TRP A 156 -0.52 -13.21 -6.43
N ALA A 157 -1.47 -12.28 -6.49
CA ALA A 157 -2.20 -11.92 -7.70
C ALA A 157 -1.38 -10.88 -8.45
N ILE A 158 -0.82 -11.28 -9.59
CA ILE A 158 -0.15 -10.41 -10.54
C ILE A 158 -1.21 -9.85 -11.46
N ILE A 159 -1.38 -8.53 -11.45
CA ILE A 159 -2.47 -7.84 -12.12
C ILE A 159 -1.85 -6.92 -13.16
N SER A 160 -2.25 -7.14 -14.41
CA SER A 160 -1.74 -6.41 -15.56
C SER A 160 -2.88 -5.68 -16.26
N LEU A 161 -2.68 -4.39 -16.52
CA LEU A 161 -3.62 -3.55 -17.26
C LEU A 161 -2.87 -2.92 -18.45
N ASP A 162 -3.34 -3.21 -19.67
CA ASP A 162 -2.71 -2.72 -20.91
C ASP A 162 -2.62 -1.20 -20.95
N GLU A 163 -3.69 -0.51 -20.54
CA GLU A 163 -3.79 0.94 -20.60
C GLU A 163 -4.71 1.47 -19.50
N LEU A 164 -4.38 2.63 -18.95
CA LEU A 164 -5.19 3.42 -18.03
C LEU A 164 -5.20 4.88 -18.47
N ILE A 165 -6.39 5.39 -18.79
CA ILE A 165 -6.55 6.81 -19.13
C ILE A 165 -6.84 7.62 -17.88
N HIS A 166 -7.99 7.41 -17.22
CA HIS A 166 -8.36 8.16 -16.01
C HIS A 166 -8.43 7.25 -14.78
N PHE A 167 -9.24 6.20 -14.87
CA PHE A 167 -9.60 5.37 -13.75
C PHE A 167 -9.88 3.93 -14.17
N ALA A 168 -9.44 2.98 -13.35
CA ALA A 168 -9.84 1.59 -13.42
C ALA A 168 -9.99 1.03 -12.01
N SER A 169 -11.03 0.25 -11.75
CA SER A 169 -11.16 -0.55 -10.53
C SER A 169 -11.05 -2.02 -10.89
N VAL A 170 -10.09 -2.73 -10.31
CA VAL A 170 -9.98 -4.18 -10.43
C VAL A 170 -10.59 -4.81 -9.18
N LYS A 171 -11.71 -5.49 -9.37
CA LYS A 171 -12.40 -6.28 -8.35
C LYS A 171 -11.89 -7.71 -8.42
N LEU A 172 -11.31 -8.18 -7.32
CA LEU A 172 -10.90 -9.57 -7.10
C LEU A 172 -11.88 -10.22 -6.14
N MET A 173 -12.52 -11.30 -6.57
CA MET A 173 -13.44 -12.09 -5.76
C MET A 173 -12.78 -13.42 -5.44
N PHE A 174 -12.73 -13.75 -4.16
CA PHE A 174 -12.11 -14.96 -3.67
C PHE A 174 -13.21 -15.95 -3.28
N ASP A 175 -13.13 -17.15 -3.82
CA ASP A 175 -13.80 -18.30 -3.25
C ASP A 175 -12.89 -18.87 -2.17
N PHE A 176 -13.39 -18.99 -0.95
CA PHE A 176 -12.63 -19.59 0.14
C PHE A 176 -13.01 -21.05 0.16
N GLU A 177 -12.02 -21.94 0.17
CA GLU A 177 -12.31 -23.34 0.44
C GLU A 177 -12.95 -23.39 1.82
N GLU A 178 -14.25 -23.70 1.89
CA GLU A 178 -14.87 -24.10 3.14
C GLU A 178 -14.09 -25.31 3.60
N TYR A 179 -13.22 -25.13 4.59
CA TYR A 179 -12.66 -26.25 5.33
C TYR A 179 -13.86 -27.02 5.84
N GLY A 180 -14.13 -28.15 5.19
CA GLY A 180 -15.13 -29.11 5.59
C GLY A 180 -14.79 -29.58 6.99
N MET A 181 -15.25 -28.84 7.99
CA MET A 181 -15.44 -29.32 9.33
C MET A 181 -16.59 -30.31 9.23
N GLY A 182 -16.24 -31.57 8.95
CA GLY A 182 -17.08 -32.68 9.37
C GLY A 182 -17.33 -32.51 10.87
N GLU A 183 -18.58 -32.32 11.26
CA GLU A 183 -19.53 -33.39 11.62
C GLU A 183 -20.97 -32.85 11.61
#